data_AF-C1E7S1-F1
#
_entry.id   AF-C1E7S1-F1
#
_cell.length_a   1.000
_cell.length_b   1.000
_cell.length_c   1.000
_cell.angle_alpha   90.00
_cell.angle_beta   90.00
_cell.angle_gamma   90.00
#
_symmetry.space_group_name_H-M   'P 1'
#
loop_
_entity.id
_entity.type
_entity.pdbx_description
1 polymer ?
#
loop_
_entity_poly.entity_id
_entity_poly.type
_entity_poly.pdbx_seq_one_letter_code
_entity_poly.pdbx_strand_id
1 'polypeptide(L)'
;DFGWTHKAKWIDHMVVAGAKDAPPVTDVNDDLARETHFYEQALGSANEAIRRLKELGVPVKRPHDYYAEMVKSDEHMKRVRAELIFEQTAQETREERRKAREQKRYGKQVQAEKLKERTLKKKESIKNLDKWRKQRKQNNYAEEGAKAPEGFEDGFRSKDSPKGRKRSTQETRQKREFKNEKFGFGGRK
;
A
#
# COMPACT_ATOMS: atom_id res chain seq x y z
N ASP A 1 52.94 0.40 -19.89
CA ASP A 1 52.47 0.88 -18.58
C ASP A 1 53.38 1.91 -17.98
N PHE A 2 52.91 3.16 -17.89
CA PHE A 2 53.55 4.15 -17.04
C PHE A 2 53.26 3.76 -15.58
N GLY A 3 54.25 3.19 -14.88
CA GLY A 3 54.16 2.80 -13.46
C GLY A 3 54.03 3.96 -12.46
N TRP A 4 53.41 5.08 -12.87
CA TRP A 4 53.23 6.27 -12.05
C TRP A 4 52.37 5.98 -10.80
N THR A 5 51.43 5.03 -10.90
CA THR A 5 50.54 4.61 -9.81
C THR A 5 51.29 4.05 -8.59
N HIS A 6 52.54 3.61 -8.75
CA HIS A 6 53.38 3.14 -7.63
C HIS A 6 54.15 4.26 -6.92
N LYS A 7 54.25 5.45 -7.53
CA LYS A 7 55.04 6.58 -7.01
C LYS A 7 54.16 7.74 -6.52
N ALA A 8 52.99 7.95 -7.12
CA ALA A 8 52.05 9.00 -6.73
C ALA A 8 51.19 8.58 -5.54
N LYS A 9 50.67 9.56 -4.79
CA LYS A 9 49.71 9.28 -3.74
C LYS A 9 48.42 8.81 -4.38
N TRP A 10 47.66 7.98 -3.66
CA TRP A 10 46.43 7.43 -4.20
C TRP A 10 45.43 8.51 -4.69
N ILE A 11 45.36 9.64 -3.99
CA ILE A 11 44.49 10.78 -4.34
C ILE A 11 44.77 11.40 -5.71
N ASP A 12 46.00 11.27 -6.23
CA ASP A 12 46.39 11.89 -7.50
C ASP A 12 45.88 11.08 -8.71
N HIS A 13 45.54 9.81 -8.51
CA HIS A 13 45.05 8.93 -9.56
C HIS A 13 43.65 8.37 -9.29
N MET A 14 43.24 8.25 -8.02
CA MET A 14 41.93 7.75 -7.57
C MET A 14 41.49 6.44 -8.21
N VAL A 15 42.45 5.63 -8.65
CA VAL A 15 42.17 4.33 -9.29
C VAL A 15 41.96 3.27 -8.22
N VAL A 16 40.83 2.58 -8.29
CA VAL A 16 40.58 1.32 -7.59
C VAL A 16 40.54 0.22 -8.64
N ALA A 17 41.45 -0.74 -8.53
CA ALA A 17 41.39 -1.93 -9.36
C ALA A 17 40.33 -2.88 -8.79
N GLY A 18 39.47 -3.42 -9.64
CA GLY A 18 38.46 -4.40 -9.23
C GLY A 18 39.08 -5.65 -8.59
N ALA A 19 38.27 -6.40 -7.84
CA ALA A 19 38.71 -7.65 -7.21
C ALA A 19 39.30 -8.60 -8.25
N LYS A 20 40.53 -9.09 -8.00
CA LYS A 20 41.27 -9.96 -8.94
C LYS A 20 40.57 -11.30 -9.19
N ASP A 21 39.75 -11.75 -8.24
CA ASP A 21 39.05 -13.04 -8.27
C ASP A 21 37.53 -12.86 -8.41
N ALA A 22 37.08 -11.78 -9.07
CA ALA A 22 35.66 -11.61 -9.35
C ALA A 22 35.15 -12.81 -10.15
N PRO A 23 34.06 -13.48 -9.71
CA PRO A 23 33.55 -14.66 -10.39
C PRO A 23 33.14 -14.29 -11.82
N PRO A 24 33.57 -15.05 -12.84
CA PRO A 24 33.22 -14.74 -14.21
C PRO A 24 31.71 -14.84 -14.42
N VAL A 25 31.16 -14.01 -15.29
CA VAL A 25 29.77 -14.11 -15.72
C VAL A 25 29.57 -15.49 -16.36
N THR A 26 28.60 -16.24 -15.87
CA THR A 26 28.36 -17.65 -16.25
C THR A 26 27.92 -17.80 -17.70
N ASP A 27 27.04 -16.91 -18.18
CA ASP A 27 26.62 -16.83 -19.57
C ASP A 27 26.78 -15.40 -20.08
N VAL A 28 27.59 -15.24 -21.12
CA VAL A 28 27.88 -13.93 -21.73
C VAL A 28 26.66 -13.36 -22.46
N ASN A 29 25.70 -14.20 -22.86
CA ASN A 29 24.50 -13.78 -23.58
C ASN A 29 23.35 -13.38 -22.64
N ASP A 30 23.44 -13.71 -21.35
CA ASP A 30 22.50 -13.21 -20.34
C ASP A 30 22.88 -11.78 -19.94
N ASP A 31 22.25 -10.82 -20.60
CA ASP A 31 22.54 -9.41 -20.39
C ASP A 31 22.17 -8.93 -18.97
N LEU A 32 21.09 -9.45 -18.39
CA LEU A 32 20.66 -9.05 -17.05
C LEU A 32 21.65 -9.49 -15.98
N ALA A 33 22.12 -10.74 -16.08
CA ALA A 33 23.15 -11.26 -15.18
C ALA A 33 24.47 -10.49 -15.36
N ARG A 34 24.83 -10.17 -16.60
CA ARG A 34 26.03 -9.41 -16.93
C ARG A 34 25.98 -7.96 -16.43
N GLU A 35 24.85 -7.26 -16.61
CA GLU A 35 24.63 -5.91 -16.10
C GLU A 35 24.68 -5.88 -14.56
N THR A 36 24.08 -6.87 -13.90
CA THR A 36 24.14 -7.02 -12.44
C THR A 36 25.58 -7.19 -11.97
N HIS A 37 26.37 -8.01 -12.66
CA HIS A 37 27.77 -8.21 -12.34
C HIS A 37 28.60 -6.92 -12.47
N PHE A 38 28.43 -6.18 -13.57
CA PHE A 38 29.10 -4.89 -13.75
C PHE A 38 28.70 -3.88 -12.68
N TYR A 39 27.42 -3.86 -12.32
CA TYR A 39 26.91 -3.00 -11.26
C TYR A 39 27.54 -3.33 -9.91
N GLU A 40 27.60 -4.61 -9.52
CA GLU A 40 28.19 -5.06 -8.26
C GLU A 40 29.68 -4.74 -8.17
N GLN A 41 30.43 -4.96 -9.27
CA GLN A 41 31.85 -4.63 -9.34
C GLN A 41 32.09 -3.12 -9.21
N ALA A 42 31.29 -2.31 -9.91
CA ALA A 42 31.37 -0.85 -9.83
C ALA A 42 31.01 -0.35 -8.42
N LEU A 43 29.98 -0.93 -7.80
CA LEU A 43 29.56 -0.60 -6.44
C LEU A 43 30.64 -0.94 -5.40
N GLY A 44 31.25 -2.12 -5.50
CA GLY A 44 32.36 -2.53 -4.63
C GLY A 44 33.54 -1.56 -4.73
N SER A 45 33.93 -1.21 -5.95
CA SER A 45 35.03 -0.28 -6.22
C SER A 45 34.73 1.14 -5.72
N ALA A 46 33.49 1.61 -5.91
CA ALA A 46 33.03 2.92 -5.42
C ALA A 46 33.05 2.98 -3.88
N ASN A 47 32.60 1.93 -3.20
CA ASN A 47 32.64 1.86 -1.74
C ASN A 47 34.07 1.89 -1.19
N GLU A 48 35.00 1.20 -1.85
CA GLU A 48 36.41 1.26 -1.49
C GLU A 48 36.99 2.67 -1.68
N ALA A 49 36.71 3.32 -2.81
CA ALA A 49 37.14 4.69 -3.06
C ALA A 49 36.58 5.66 -2.01
N ILE A 50 35.28 5.54 -1.67
CA ILE A 50 34.64 6.34 -0.62
C ILE A 50 35.34 6.14 0.73
N ARG A 51 35.71 4.91 1.10
CA ARG A 51 36.43 4.62 2.34
C ARG A 51 37.78 5.34 2.38
N ARG A 52 38.59 5.20 1.32
CA ARG A 52 39.90 5.86 1.19
C ARG A 52 39.79 7.39 1.24
N LEU A 53 38.78 7.96 0.58
CA LEU A 53 38.54 9.41 0.61
C LEU A 53 38.15 9.92 2.01
N LYS A 54 37.34 9.15 2.75
CA LYS A 54 36.99 9.48 4.15
C LYS A 54 38.19 9.44 5.07
N GLU A 55 39.08 8.45 4.92
CA GLU A 55 40.34 8.36 5.69
C GLU A 55 41.25 9.57 5.45
N LEU A 56 41.22 10.13 4.23
CA LEU A 56 41.94 11.35 3.88
C LEU A 56 41.21 12.65 4.27
N GLY A 57 40.00 12.56 4.86
CA GLY A 57 39.18 13.71 5.24
C GLY A 57 38.55 14.47 4.06
N VAL A 58 38.47 13.85 2.89
CA VAL A 58 37.89 14.48 1.68
C VAL A 58 36.36 14.32 1.66
N PRO A 59 35.58 15.40 1.47
CA PRO A 59 34.13 15.30 1.36
C PRO A 59 33.71 14.61 0.06
N VAL A 60 32.91 13.55 0.17
CA VAL A 60 32.52 12.73 -1.00
C VAL A 60 31.12 13.04 -1.53
N LYS A 61 30.22 13.51 -0.66
CA LYS A 61 28.82 13.77 -1.05
C LYS A 61 28.69 15.18 -1.62
N ARG A 62 28.09 15.30 -2.81
CA ARG A 62 27.68 16.59 -3.38
C ARG A 62 26.61 17.24 -2.48
N PRO A 63 26.85 18.45 -1.94
CA PRO A 63 25.83 19.19 -1.20
C PRO A 63 24.62 19.52 -2.09
N HIS A 64 23.42 19.50 -1.52
CA HIS A 64 22.19 19.79 -2.28
C HIS A 64 22.12 21.26 -2.77
N ASP A 65 22.79 22.16 -2.07
CA ASP A 65 22.84 23.61 -2.35
C ASP A 65 24.05 24.02 -3.23
N TYR A 66 24.79 23.04 -3.75
CA TYR A 66 25.93 23.31 -4.64
C TYR A 66 25.49 23.23 -6.11
N TYR A 67 25.12 24.39 -6.68
CA TYR A 67 24.71 24.54 -8.07
C TYR A 67 25.94 24.72 -8.98
N ALA A 68 26.31 23.65 -9.68
CA ALA A 68 27.35 23.63 -10.71
C ALA A 68 26.80 22.93 -11.95
N GLU A 69 27.43 23.16 -13.10
CA GLU A 69 27.06 22.51 -14.34
C GLU A 69 27.17 20.97 -14.21
N MET A 70 26.11 20.28 -14.62
CA MET A 70 26.02 18.82 -14.60
C MET A 70 26.18 18.29 -16.02
N VAL A 71 26.62 17.03 -16.16
CA VAL A 71 26.81 16.38 -17.48
C VAL A 71 25.56 16.40 -18.37
N LYS A 72 24.36 16.39 -17.76
CA LYS A 72 23.07 16.49 -18.46
C LYS A 72 22.33 17.74 -18.01
N SER A 73 21.70 18.45 -18.94
CA SER A 73 20.89 19.63 -18.63
C SER A 73 19.62 19.28 -17.86
N ASP A 74 19.11 20.25 -17.09
CA ASP A 74 17.86 20.09 -16.34
C ASP A 74 16.65 19.86 -17.26
N GLU A 75 16.65 20.48 -18.44
CA GLU A 75 15.63 20.26 -19.47
C GLU A 75 15.61 18.81 -19.97
N HIS A 76 16.78 18.21 -20.17
CA HIS A 76 16.88 16.80 -20.51
C HIS A 76 16.37 15.92 -19.36
N MET A 77 16.80 16.18 -18.13
CA MET A 77 16.34 15.42 -16.96
C MET A 77 14.85 15.61 -16.64
N LYS A 78 14.24 16.73 -17.05
CA LYS A 78 12.78 16.94 -16.96
C LYS A 78 12.03 16.02 -17.92
N ARG A 79 12.54 15.84 -19.15
CA ARG A 79 11.96 14.90 -20.13
C ARG A 79 12.05 13.46 -19.65
N VAL A 80 13.22 13.03 -19.15
CA VAL A 80 13.40 11.67 -18.59
C VAL A 80 12.42 11.42 -17.43
N ARG A 81 12.28 12.38 -16.52
CA ARG A 81 11.32 12.27 -15.40
C ARG A 81 9.87 12.19 -15.87
N ALA A 82 9.50 12.95 -16.91
CA ALA A 82 8.15 12.90 -17.46
C ALA A 82 7.83 11.52 -18.04
N GLU A 83 8.78 10.90 -18.75
CA GLU A 83 8.61 9.54 -19.30
C GLU A 83 8.43 8.49 -18.19
N LEU A 84 9.25 8.54 -17.14
CA LEU A 84 9.14 7.62 -16.00
C LEU A 84 7.77 7.72 -15.30
N ILE A 85 7.27 8.94 -15.10
CA ILE A 85 5.93 9.16 -14.52
C ILE A 85 4.85 8.64 -15.48
N PHE A 86 5.01 8.84 -16.79
CA PHE A 86 4.08 8.32 -17.77
C PHE A 86 4.01 6.79 -17.76
N GLU A 87 5.15 6.11 -17.73
CA GLU A 87 5.20 4.64 -17.64
C GLU A 87 4.57 4.12 -16.35
N GLN A 88 4.90 4.73 -15.20
CA GLN A 88 4.33 4.36 -13.91
C GLN A 88 2.81 4.52 -13.90
N THR A 89 2.29 5.68 -14.33
CA THR A 89 0.85 5.94 -14.37
C THR A 89 0.13 5.03 -15.36
N ALA A 90 0.77 4.67 -16.48
CA ALA A 90 0.23 3.71 -17.43
C ALA A 90 0.14 2.30 -16.84
N GLN A 91 1.14 1.87 -16.06
CA GLN A 91 1.12 0.60 -15.35
C GLN A 91 0.03 0.57 -14.26
N GLU A 92 -0.04 1.59 -13.42
CA GLU A 92 -1.06 1.72 -12.38
C GLU A 92 -2.47 1.68 -12.99
N THR A 93 -2.70 2.42 -14.08
CA THR A 93 -3.99 2.40 -14.79
C THR A 93 -4.34 1.01 -15.33
N ARG A 94 -3.35 0.26 -15.84
CA ARG A 94 -3.58 -1.14 -16.30
C ARG A 94 -3.95 -2.05 -15.13
N GLU A 95 -3.26 -1.93 -14.01
CA GLU A 95 -3.54 -2.70 -12.80
C GLU A 95 -4.91 -2.38 -12.20
N GLU A 96 -5.27 -1.10 -12.13
CA GLU A 96 -6.59 -0.65 -11.69
C GLU A 96 -7.70 -1.19 -12.60
N ARG A 97 -7.50 -1.15 -13.93
CA ARG A 97 -8.44 -1.74 -14.88
C ARG A 97 -8.58 -3.25 -14.68
N ARG A 98 -7.49 -3.97 -14.40
CA ARG A 98 -7.53 -5.40 -14.08
C ARG A 98 -8.30 -5.66 -12.78
N LYS A 99 -7.98 -4.94 -11.70
CA LYS A 99 -8.67 -5.02 -10.40
C LYS A 99 -10.16 -4.71 -10.56
N ALA A 100 -10.53 -3.70 -11.34
CA ALA A 100 -11.93 -3.36 -11.60
C ALA A 100 -12.67 -4.46 -12.37
N ARG A 101 -12.03 -5.15 -13.32
CA ARG A 101 -12.62 -6.31 -14.02
C ARG A 101 -12.83 -7.48 -13.07
N GLU A 102 -11.84 -7.79 -12.23
CA GLU A 102 -11.93 -8.86 -11.24
C GLU A 102 -13.03 -8.57 -10.20
N GLN A 103 -13.10 -7.35 -9.69
CA GLN A 103 -14.16 -6.90 -8.79
C GLN A 103 -15.55 -7.02 -9.44
N LYS A 104 -15.70 -6.68 -10.72
CA LYS A 104 -16.97 -6.86 -11.44
C LYS A 104 -17.32 -8.34 -11.62
N ARG A 105 -16.34 -9.19 -11.94
CA ARG A 105 -16.51 -10.64 -12.12
C ARG A 105 -16.98 -11.32 -10.82
N TYR A 106 -16.30 -11.03 -9.72
CA TYR A 106 -16.57 -11.68 -8.43
C TYR A 106 -17.58 -10.93 -7.57
N GLY A 107 -17.97 -9.71 -7.92
CA GLY A 107 -18.82 -8.85 -7.10
C GLY A 107 -20.14 -9.51 -6.69
N LYS A 108 -20.81 -10.23 -7.60
CA LYS A 108 -22.05 -10.96 -7.28
C LYS A 108 -21.81 -12.13 -6.32
N GLN A 109 -20.73 -12.89 -6.52
CA GLN A 109 -20.37 -14.02 -5.66
C GLN A 109 -20.00 -13.54 -4.26
N VAL A 110 -19.17 -12.50 -4.16
CA VAL A 110 -18.78 -11.85 -2.90
C VAL A 110 -20.00 -11.30 -2.16
N GLN A 111 -20.96 -10.67 -2.86
CA GLN A 111 -22.20 -10.20 -2.23
C GLN A 111 -23.05 -11.36 -1.69
N ALA A 112 -23.20 -12.44 -2.45
CA ALA A 112 -23.96 -13.62 -2.04
C ALA A 112 -23.30 -14.32 -0.84
N GLU A 113 -21.98 -14.47 -0.85
CA GLU A 113 -21.21 -15.05 0.24
C GLU A 113 -21.27 -14.20 1.50
N LYS A 114 -21.08 -12.88 1.39
CA LYS A 114 -21.25 -11.95 2.53
C LYS A 114 -22.67 -12.01 3.11
N LEU A 115 -23.70 -12.18 2.28
CA LEU A 115 -25.06 -12.35 2.78
C LEU A 115 -25.21 -13.66 3.55
N LYS A 116 -24.72 -14.78 3.00
CA LYS A 116 -24.71 -16.10 3.66
C LYS A 116 -23.99 -16.03 5.01
N GLU A 117 -22.78 -15.48 5.03
CA GLU A 117 -21.97 -15.29 6.23
C GLU A 117 -22.71 -14.43 7.28
N ARG A 118 -23.33 -13.31 6.89
CA ARG A 118 -24.14 -12.49 7.81
C ARG A 118 -25.32 -13.26 8.37
N THR A 119 -26.00 -14.08 7.56
CA THR A 119 -27.12 -14.89 8.05
C THR A 119 -26.67 -15.99 9.01
N LEU A 120 -25.52 -16.62 8.75
CA LEU A 120 -24.91 -17.61 9.64
C LEU A 120 -24.51 -16.97 10.97
N LYS A 121 -23.78 -15.86 10.94
CA LYS A 121 -23.42 -15.07 12.13
C LYS A 121 -24.63 -14.67 12.96
N LYS A 122 -25.73 -14.23 12.33
CA LYS A 122 -26.99 -13.93 13.03
C LYS A 122 -27.59 -15.17 13.68
N LYS A 123 -27.64 -16.30 12.99
CA LYS A 123 -28.14 -17.57 13.53
C LYS A 123 -27.30 -18.06 14.71
N GLU A 124 -25.98 -17.96 14.62
CA GLU A 124 -25.04 -18.29 15.71
C GLU A 124 -25.24 -17.37 16.91
N SER A 125 -25.39 -16.06 16.68
CA SER A 125 -25.66 -15.08 17.73
C SER A 125 -26.96 -15.39 18.47
N ILE A 126 -28.05 -15.70 17.74
CA ILE A 126 -29.34 -16.09 18.33
C ILE A 126 -29.20 -17.40 19.12
N LYS A 127 -28.52 -18.42 18.56
CA LYS A 127 -28.27 -19.69 19.27
C LYS A 127 -27.48 -19.49 20.56
N ASN A 128 -26.46 -18.62 20.56
CA ASN A 128 -25.68 -18.29 21.75
C ASN A 128 -26.57 -17.59 22.79
N LEU A 129 -27.45 -16.70 22.36
CA LEU A 129 -28.38 -15.98 23.24
C LEU A 129 -29.45 -16.92 23.82
N ASP A 130 -29.96 -17.88 23.04
CA ASP A 130 -30.89 -18.90 23.52
C ASP A 130 -30.24 -19.88 24.49
N LYS A 131 -28.98 -20.30 24.23
CA LYS A 131 -28.19 -21.10 25.17
C LYS A 131 -27.99 -20.36 26.48
N TRP A 132 -27.63 -19.08 26.43
CA TRP A 132 -27.50 -18.23 27.61
C TRP A 132 -28.83 -18.09 28.37
N ARG A 133 -29.94 -17.83 27.67
CA ARG A 133 -31.29 -17.79 28.28
C ARG A 133 -31.68 -19.10 28.94
N LYS A 134 -31.35 -20.25 28.33
CA LYS A 134 -31.63 -21.59 28.88
C LYS A 134 -30.76 -21.88 30.11
N GLN A 135 -29.46 -21.58 30.07
CA GLN A 135 -28.57 -21.70 31.22
C GLN A 135 -29.04 -20.81 32.39
N ARG A 136 -29.49 -19.57 32.11
CA ARG A 136 -30.04 -18.66 33.12
C ARG A 136 -31.37 -19.14 33.73
N LYS A 137 -32.17 -19.92 32.98
CA LYS A 137 -33.41 -20.55 33.48
C LYS A 137 -33.15 -21.84 34.26
N GLN A 138 -32.12 -22.60 33.91
CA GLN A 138 -31.72 -23.82 34.63
C GLN A 138 -31.00 -23.49 35.94
N ASN A 139 -30.15 -22.47 35.93
CA ASN A 139 -29.49 -21.94 37.12
C ASN A 139 -30.40 -20.88 37.74
N ASN A 140 -31.38 -21.31 38.54
CA ASN A 140 -32.29 -20.45 39.31
C ASN A 140 -31.49 -19.34 40.02
N TYR A 141 -31.51 -18.12 39.47
CA TYR A 141 -31.12 -16.84 40.10
C TYR A 141 -30.12 -16.92 41.26
N ALA A 142 -28.88 -17.34 40.99
CA ALA A 142 -27.80 -17.24 41.96
C ALA A 142 -26.43 -17.16 41.25
N GLU A 143 -26.18 -16.07 40.52
CA GLU A 143 -24.82 -15.51 40.50
C GLU A 143 -24.83 -14.11 39.88
N GLU A 144 -24.62 -13.16 40.77
CA GLU A 144 -24.32 -11.75 40.54
C GLU A 144 -22.95 -11.64 39.86
N GLY A 145 -22.82 -12.05 38.60
CA GLY A 145 -21.50 -12.05 37.95
C GLY A 145 -21.43 -12.32 36.44
N ALA A 146 -22.45 -12.92 35.82
CA ALA A 146 -22.40 -13.18 34.38
C ALA A 146 -22.75 -11.91 33.58
N LYS A 147 -21.73 -11.06 33.32
CA LYS A 147 -21.83 -9.90 32.42
C LYS A 147 -22.57 -10.30 31.13
N ALA A 148 -23.66 -9.59 30.85
CA ALA A 148 -24.40 -9.75 29.60
C ALA A 148 -23.44 -9.57 28.40
N PRO A 149 -23.64 -10.32 27.31
CA PRO A 149 -22.94 -10.04 26.05
C PRO A 149 -23.18 -8.57 25.66
N GLU A 150 -22.12 -7.83 25.33
CA GLU A 150 -22.18 -6.39 25.02
C GLU A 150 -23.30 -6.09 24.01
N GLY A 151 -24.25 -5.23 24.41
CA GLY A 151 -25.36 -4.75 23.58
C GLY A 151 -26.77 -5.22 23.94
N PHE A 152 -26.98 -5.94 25.05
CA PHE A 152 -28.32 -6.33 25.51
C PHE A 152 -28.81 -5.45 26.69
N GLU A 153 -29.57 -4.39 26.39
CA GLU A 153 -30.42 -3.69 27.36
C GLU A 153 -31.82 -4.33 27.37
N ASP A 154 -32.24 -4.84 28.54
CA ASP A 154 -33.53 -5.52 28.72
C ASP A 154 -34.67 -4.49 28.89
N GLY A 155 -35.10 -3.91 27.78
CA GLY A 155 -36.21 -2.94 27.71
C GLY A 155 -37.59 -3.61 27.72
N PHE A 156 -37.98 -4.23 28.83
CA PHE A 156 -39.37 -4.67 29.00
C PHE A 156 -40.23 -3.48 29.48
N ARG A 157 -40.91 -2.77 28.58
CA ARG A 157 -42.17 -2.04 28.86
C ARG A 157 -42.88 -1.45 27.63
N SER A 158 -44.18 -1.75 27.62
CA SER A 158 -45.31 -1.10 26.92
C SER A 158 -45.58 -1.41 25.44
N LYS A 159 -46.73 -2.08 25.28
CA LYS A 159 -47.64 -2.03 24.13
C LYS A 159 -47.98 -0.58 23.74
N ASP A 160 -48.43 -0.47 22.49
CA ASP A 160 -49.12 0.63 21.82
C ASP A 160 -48.27 1.72 21.15
N SER A 161 -48.14 1.62 19.82
CA SER A 161 -48.12 2.79 18.95
C SER A 161 -48.71 2.46 17.56
N PRO A 162 -49.49 3.36 16.97
CA PRO A 162 -50.31 3.06 15.78
C PRO A 162 -49.46 3.07 14.51
N LYS A 163 -49.89 2.28 13.51
CA LYS A 163 -49.40 2.32 12.11
C LYS A 163 -49.44 3.77 11.57
N GLY A 164 -48.31 4.48 11.67
CA GLY A 164 -48.11 5.81 11.11
C GLY A 164 -47.16 5.77 9.91
N ARG A 165 -47.60 6.35 8.79
CA ARG A 165 -46.82 6.64 7.58
C ARG A 165 -45.35 6.98 7.91
N LYS A 166 -44.40 6.30 7.25
CA LYS A 166 -42.96 6.64 7.29
C LYS A 166 -42.78 8.12 6.90
N ARG A 167 -42.68 9.01 7.89
CA ARG A 167 -42.16 10.36 7.69
C ARG A 167 -40.70 10.23 7.27
N SER A 168 -40.32 10.91 6.19
CA SER A 168 -38.94 10.99 5.75
C SER A 168 -38.07 11.53 6.90
N THR A 169 -37.11 10.76 7.36
CA THR A 169 -36.08 11.21 8.32
C THR A 169 -35.19 12.28 7.69
N GLN A 170 -34.61 13.15 8.51
CA GLN A 170 -33.70 14.23 8.09
C GLN A 170 -32.56 13.70 7.19
N GLU A 171 -32.01 12.52 7.50
CA GLU A 171 -31.01 11.85 6.65
C GLU A 171 -31.53 11.51 5.25
N THR A 172 -32.80 11.12 5.12
CA THR A 172 -33.37 10.81 3.79
C THR A 172 -33.63 12.06 2.96
N ARG A 173 -33.86 13.22 3.61
CA ARG A 173 -33.89 14.52 2.93
C ARG A 173 -32.50 14.93 2.45
N GLN A 174 -31.49 14.88 3.32
CA GLN A 174 -30.10 15.22 2.96
C GLN A 174 -29.56 14.33 1.84
N LYS A 175 -29.86 13.03 1.86
CA LYS A 175 -29.48 12.11 0.77
C LYS A 175 -30.18 12.42 -0.55
N ARG A 176 -31.38 12.99 -0.52
CA ARG A 176 -32.12 13.40 -1.72
C ARG A 176 -31.60 14.74 -2.23
N GLU A 177 -31.32 15.69 -1.34
CA GLU A 177 -30.72 16.98 -1.66
C GLU A 177 -29.35 16.82 -2.32
N PHE A 178 -28.46 16.01 -1.75
CA PHE A 178 -27.15 15.72 -2.34
C PHE A 178 -27.24 15.07 -3.73
N LYS A 179 -28.24 14.20 -3.94
CA LYS A 179 -28.47 13.57 -5.26
C LYS A 179 -29.00 14.58 -6.28
N ASN A 180 -29.88 15.48 -5.85
CA ASN A 180 -30.40 16.54 -6.71
C ASN A 180 -29.30 17.53 -7.12
N GLU A 181 -28.37 17.88 -6.21
CA GLU A 181 -27.20 18.71 -6.53
C GLU A 181 -26.26 18.03 -7.52
N LYS A 182 -25.97 16.74 -7.29
CA LYS A 182 -24.98 16.00 -8.08
C LYS A 182 -25.47 15.60 -9.48
N PHE A 183 -26.77 15.30 -9.62
CA PHE A 183 -27.31 14.70 -10.85
C PHE A 183 -28.48 15.49 -11.46
N GLY A 184 -28.87 16.62 -10.87
CA GLY A 184 -30.03 17.39 -11.29
C GLY A 184 -31.36 16.72 -10.92
N PHE A 185 -32.46 17.46 -11.04
CA PHE A 185 -33.80 16.88 -10.91
C PHE A 185 -34.12 16.09 -12.18
N GLY A 186 -34.13 14.76 -12.08
CA GLY A 186 -34.63 13.90 -13.15
C GLY A 186 -35.99 14.41 -13.64
N GLY A 187 -36.08 14.66 -14.95
CA GLY A 187 -37.13 15.44 -15.59
C GLY A 187 -38.56 15.06 -15.23
N ARG A 188 -39.46 16.04 -15.43
CA ARG A 188 -40.91 15.94 -15.20
C ARG A 188 -41.50 14.66 -15.81
N LYS A 189 -42.36 13.99 -15.03
CA LYS A 189 -43.41 13.11 -15.56
C LYS A 189 -44.33 13.88 -16.49
#